data_AF-A0A1Q3TQ66-F1
#
_entry.id   AF-A0A1Q3TQ66-F1
#
_cell.length_a   1.000
_cell.length_b   1.000
_cell.length_c   1.000
_cell.angle_alpha   90.00
_cell.angle_beta   90.00
_cell.angle_gamma   90.00
#
_symmetry.space_group_name_H-M   'P 1'
#
loop_
_entity.id
_entity.type
_entity.pdbx_description
1 polymer ?
#
loop_
_entity_poly.entity_id
_entity_poly.type
_entity_poly.pdbx_seq_one_letter_code
_entity_poly.pdbx_strand_id
1 'polypeptide(L)'
;MRKIHQKKKGLSSIKLIIFKIANINFGIVQPIKISMKNIYYNGLVTYRFSILVKSIDHQTCLSLSKKIKDYLSAWSFGNKYLSEHKSAKKGDILEREIQAGFEDYPATVIAFREGLRCICFHYDLFTKDTSVKIIDHGTEPKDSHVNILK
;
A
#
# COMPACT_ATOMS: atom_id res chain seq x y z
N MET A 1 -66.26 -15.67 14.65
CA MET A 1 -65.44 -16.78 15.19
C MET A 1 -64.12 -16.84 14.41
N ARG A 2 -62.96 -16.77 15.11
CA ARG A 2 -61.57 -17.09 14.68
C ARG A 2 -60.90 -16.13 13.68
N LYS A 3 -59.62 -15.76 13.77
CA LYS A 3 -58.55 -15.79 14.78
C LYS A 3 -57.44 -14.87 14.21
N ILE A 4 -56.84 -14.02 15.04
CA ILE A 4 -55.60 -13.28 14.74
C ILE A 4 -54.42 -14.25 14.77
N HIS A 5 -53.48 -14.18 13.81
CA HIS A 5 -52.04 -14.33 14.08
C HIS A 5 -51.16 -13.81 12.93
N GLN A 6 -50.31 -12.83 13.28
CA GLN A 6 -49.20 -12.33 12.47
C GLN A 6 -48.13 -13.42 12.28
N LYS A 7 -47.45 -13.43 11.12
CA LYS A 7 -46.14 -14.09 10.99
C LYS A 7 -45.18 -13.22 10.17
N LYS A 8 -43.95 -13.20 10.68
CA LYS A 8 -42.91 -12.18 10.54
C LYS A 8 -42.30 -12.04 9.14
N LYS A 9 -41.85 -10.81 8.88
CA LYS A 9 -40.94 -10.37 7.81
C LYS A 9 -39.69 -11.26 7.72
N GLY A 10 -39.27 -11.53 6.47
CA GLY A 10 -37.97 -12.07 6.12
C GLY A 10 -37.61 -11.63 4.71
N LEU A 11 -37.17 -10.37 4.55
CA LEU A 11 -36.45 -9.94 3.35
C LEU A 11 -35.08 -10.60 3.41
N SER A 12 -34.81 -11.55 2.51
CA SER A 12 -33.48 -12.07 2.23
C SER A 12 -33.14 -11.79 0.77
N SER A 13 -32.31 -10.78 0.60
CA SER A 13 -31.08 -10.84 -0.21
C SER A 13 -31.20 -11.10 -1.73
N ILE A 14 -31.07 -9.99 -2.44
CA ILE A 14 -30.15 -9.77 -3.57
C ILE A 14 -30.45 -10.58 -4.85
N LYS A 15 -31.02 -9.86 -5.82
CA LYS A 15 -31.19 -10.24 -7.23
C LYS A 15 -29.86 -10.75 -7.82
N LEU A 16 -29.84 -12.02 -8.19
CA LEU A 16 -28.82 -12.59 -9.07
C LEU A 16 -29.12 -12.12 -10.50
N ILE A 17 -28.30 -11.22 -11.03
CA ILE A 17 -28.35 -10.82 -12.44
C ILE A 17 -27.62 -11.90 -13.24
N ILE A 18 -28.38 -12.74 -13.95
CA ILE A 18 -27.82 -13.73 -14.87
C ILE A 18 -27.71 -13.07 -16.26
N PHE A 19 -26.49 -12.72 -16.66
CA PHE A 19 -26.19 -12.37 -18.05
C PHE A 19 -26.22 -13.64 -18.91
N LYS A 20 -27.14 -13.70 -19.86
CA LYS A 20 -27.26 -14.78 -20.83
C LYS A 20 -26.43 -14.42 -22.07
N ILE A 21 -25.20 -14.91 -22.15
CA ILE A 21 -24.44 -14.94 -23.40
C ILE A 21 -24.56 -16.35 -23.95
N ALA A 22 -25.19 -16.47 -25.11
CA ALA A 22 -25.23 -17.71 -25.87
C ALA A 22 -23.90 -17.88 -26.61
N ASN A 23 -23.24 -19.04 -26.46
CA ASN A 23 -22.60 -19.77 -27.56
C ASN A 23 -21.97 -21.11 -27.10
N ILE A 24 -22.52 -22.21 -27.66
CA ILE A 24 -21.85 -23.34 -28.34
C ILE A 24 -20.84 -24.23 -27.55
N ASN A 25 -21.31 -25.47 -27.29
CA ASN A 25 -20.64 -26.79 -27.13
C ASN A 25 -19.15 -26.92 -26.74
N PHE A 26 -18.86 -27.54 -25.59
CA PHE A 26 -18.25 -28.88 -25.40
C PHE A 26 -17.67 -29.04 -23.97
N GLY A 27 -17.96 -30.16 -23.30
CA GLY A 27 -17.24 -30.62 -22.11
C GLY A 27 -17.90 -30.25 -20.77
N ILE A 28 -18.16 -31.26 -19.95
CA ILE A 28 -18.55 -31.10 -18.55
C ILE A 28 -17.32 -30.56 -17.80
N VAL A 29 -17.16 -29.25 -17.75
CA VAL A 29 -16.22 -28.62 -16.82
C VAL A 29 -16.97 -28.53 -15.49
N GLN A 30 -16.62 -29.41 -14.55
CA GLN A 30 -17.09 -29.27 -13.18
C GLN A 30 -16.70 -27.87 -12.68
N PRO A 31 -17.59 -27.12 -12.02
CA PRO A 31 -17.20 -25.86 -11.43
C PRO A 31 -16.08 -26.15 -10.44
N ILE A 32 -14.87 -25.64 -10.72
CA ILE A 32 -13.79 -25.61 -9.74
C ILE A 32 -14.37 -24.85 -8.55
N LYS A 33 -14.71 -25.56 -7.47
CA LYS A 33 -14.97 -24.96 -6.17
C LYS A 33 -13.64 -24.39 -5.69
N ILE A 34 -13.33 -23.17 -6.13
CA ILE A 34 -12.35 -22.34 -5.46
C ILE A 34 -12.96 -22.10 -4.09
N SER A 35 -12.48 -22.84 -3.10
CA SER A 35 -12.75 -22.54 -1.70
C SER A 35 -12.15 -21.16 -1.45
N MET A 36 -12.96 -20.12 -1.63
CA MET A 36 -12.64 -18.79 -1.15
C MET A 36 -12.60 -18.93 0.36
N LYS A 37 -11.41 -19.26 0.91
CA LYS A 37 -11.09 -18.90 2.29
C LYS A 37 -11.51 -17.43 2.40
N ASN A 38 -12.49 -17.14 3.26
CA ASN A 38 -12.93 -15.78 3.52
C ASN A 38 -11.74 -14.98 4.08
N ILE A 39 -10.95 -14.40 3.18
CA ILE A 39 -9.95 -13.39 3.51
C ILE A 39 -10.78 -12.12 3.73
N TYR A 40 -11.03 -11.78 4.99
CA TYR A 40 -11.77 -10.56 5.33
C TYR A 40 -10.84 -9.37 5.13
N TYR A 41 -10.64 -8.97 3.88
CA TYR A 41 -9.86 -7.80 3.55
C TYR A 41 -10.49 -6.56 4.19
N ASN A 42 -9.76 -5.89 5.07
CA ASN A 42 -10.27 -4.73 5.81
C ASN A 42 -10.20 -3.41 5.02
N GLY A 43 -9.85 -3.47 3.73
CA GLY A 43 -9.73 -2.31 2.87
C GLY A 43 -8.38 -1.57 2.96
N LEU A 44 -7.46 -1.96 3.85
CA LEU A 44 -6.15 -1.32 3.99
C LEU A 44 -5.12 -1.92 3.04
N VAL A 45 -4.21 -1.12 2.52
CA VAL A 45 -3.06 -1.58 1.74
C VAL A 45 -1.77 -1.15 2.41
N THR A 46 -0.72 -1.96 2.26
CA THR A 46 0.65 -1.60 2.65
C THR A 46 1.46 -1.33 1.39
N TYR A 47 1.94 -0.10 1.25
CA TYR A 47 2.90 0.31 0.25
C TYR A 47 4.31 0.22 0.83
N ARG A 48 5.22 -0.49 0.14
CA ARG A 48 6.62 -0.64 0.54
C ARG A 48 7.52 0.03 -0.48
N PHE A 49 8.49 0.80 -0.01
CA PHE A 49 9.39 1.54 -0.88
C PHE A 49 10.75 1.80 -0.21
N SER A 50 11.76 2.06 -1.05
CA SER A 50 13.02 2.66 -0.63
C SER A 50 13.22 4.00 -1.34
N ILE A 51 13.95 4.91 -0.71
CA ILE A 51 14.39 6.17 -1.31
C ILE A 51 15.91 6.19 -1.24
N LEU A 52 16.54 6.24 -2.40
CA LEU A 52 17.98 6.33 -2.54
C LEU A 52 18.38 7.78 -2.75
N VAL A 53 19.19 8.30 -1.84
CA VAL A 53 19.77 9.64 -1.90
C VAL A 53 21.27 9.52 -2.11
N LYS A 54 21.77 10.09 -3.20
CA LYS A 54 23.19 10.17 -3.56
C LYS A 54 23.58 11.62 -3.71
N SER A 55 24.73 12.00 -3.17
CA SER A 55 25.30 13.33 -3.37
C SER A 55 26.82 13.26 -3.30
N ILE A 56 27.50 14.17 -3.98
CA ILE A 56 28.96 14.32 -3.89
C ILE A 56 29.43 14.88 -2.54
N ASP A 57 28.50 15.46 -1.76
CA ASP A 57 28.78 16.09 -0.48
C ASP A 57 28.00 15.41 0.67
N HIS A 58 28.71 15.17 1.77
CA HIS A 58 28.15 14.53 2.96
C HIS A 58 27.04 15.37 3.60
N GLN A 59 27.23 16.69 3.71
CA GLN A 59 26.25 17.57 4.38
C GLN A 59 24.96 17.66 3.58
N THR A 60 25.08 17.75 2.26
CA THR A 60 23.94 17.75 1.33
C THR A 60 23.17 16.42 1.40
N CYS A 61 23.88 15.28 1.37
CA CYS A 61 23.28 13.96 1.52
C CYS A 61 22.53 13.82 2.86
N LEU A 62 23.14 14.29 3.96
CA LEU A 62 22.52 14.28 5.29
C LEU A 62 21.28 15.19 5.35
N SER A 63 21.38 16.40 4.81
CA SER A 63 20.29 17.38 4.81
C SER A 63 19.07 16.88 4.04
N LEU A 64 19.26 16.33 2.84
CA LEU A 64 18.17 15.79 2.03
C LEU A 64 17.53 14.55 2.64
N SER A 65 18.34 13.62 3.13
CA SER A 65 17.81 12.43 3.81
C SER A 65 17.00 12.82 5.06
N LYS A 66 17.40 13.87 5.78
CA LYS A 66 16.62 14.42 6.89
C LYS A 66 15.29 15.01 6.41
N LYS A 67 15.29 15.87 5.39
CA LYS A 67 14.06 16.46 4.83
C LYS A 67 13.07 15.41 4.35
N ILE A 68 13.56 14.33 3.72
CA ILE A 68 12.72 13.21 3.29
C ILE A 68 12.11 12.51 4.52
N LYS A 69 12.89 12.24 5.56
CA LYS A 69 12.36 11.68 6.82
C LYS A 69 11.36 12.61 7.50
N ASP A 70 11.56 13.92 7.44
CA ASP A 70 10.61 14.92 7.96
C ASP A 70 9.30 14.90 7.17
N TYR A 71 9.35 14.75 5.84
CA TYR A 71 8.15 14.52 5.05
C TYR A 71 7.45 13.23 5.46
N LEU A 72 8.19 12.12 5.57
CA LEU A 72 7.61 10.84 5.99
C LEU A 72 6.97 10.96 7.37
N SER A 73 7.60 11.63 8.34
CA SER A 73 7.06 11.79 9.69
C SER A 73 5.78 12.65 9.74
N ALA A 74 5.59 13.57 8.80
CA ALA A 74 4.33 14.30 8.64
C ALA A 74 3.15 13.36 8.30
N TRP A 75 3.42 12.20 7.70
CA TRP A 75 2.46 11.13 7.42
C TRP A 75 2.46 10.02 8.50
N SER A 76 2.89 10.34 9.73
CA SER A 76 3.11 9.39 10.84
C SER A 76 1.94 8.44 11.12
N PHE A 77 0.70 8.83 10.87
CA PHE A 77 -0.48 7.98 11.09
C PHE A 77 -0.49 6.68 10.27
N GLY A 78 0.15 6.66 9.10
CA GLY A 78 0.22 5.47 8.24
C GLY A 78 1.60 4.81 8.20
N ASN A 79 2.64 5.36 8.85
CA ASN A 79 3.97 4.76 8.79
C ASN A 79 4.09 3.51 9.66
N LYS A 80 4.40 2.37 9.03
CA LYS A 80 4.58 1.08 9.70
C LYS A 80 6.00 0.87 10.20
N TYR A 81 6.99 1.23 9.39
CA TYR A 81 8.41 1.12 9.72
C TYR A 81 9.22 2.14 8.92
N LEU A 82 10.35 2.54 9.48
CA LEU A 82 11.34 3.42 8.86
C LEU A 82 12.73 2.92 9.25
N SER A 83 13.52 2.51 8.26
CA SER A 83 14.93 2.15 8.42
C SER A 83 15.80 2.98 7.49
N GLU A 84 17.04 3.21 7.89
CA GLU A 84 18.03 3.94 7.08
C GLU A 84 19.33 3.12 6.99
N HIS A 85 19.75 2.84 5.76
CA HIS A 85 21.04 2.26 5.43
C HIS A 85 21.96 3.34 4.86
N LYS A 86 23.27 3.22 5.14
CA LYS A 86 24.29 4.21 4.77
C LYS A 86 25.45 3.49 4.11
N SER A 87 26.06 4.11 3.09
CA SER A 87 27.15 3.47 2.33
C SER A 87 28.44 3.24 3.13
N ALA A 88 28.72 4.06 4.15
CA ALA A 88 29.89 3.92 5.00
C ALA A 88 29.55 4.01 6.49
N LYS A 89 30.27 3.23 7.32
CA LYS A 89 30.14 3.25 8.78
C LYS A 89 31.06 4.30 9.44
N LYS A 90 32.13 4.71 8.75
CA LYS A 90 33.11 5.72 9.18
C LYS A 90 33.62 6.46 7.94
N GLY A 91 33.64 7.79 7.96
CA GLY A 91 33.96 8.65 6.80
C GLY A 91 32.73 9.28 6.17
N ASP A 92 32.93 9.97 5.05
CA ASP A 92 31.86 10.70 4.36
C ASP A 92 30.83 9.75 3.75
N ILE A 93 29.58 9.97 4.14
CA ILE A 93 28.43 9.20 3.68
C ILE A 93 27.82 9.94 2.50
N LEU A 94 28.13 9.45 1.30
CA LEU A 94 27.67 10.01 0.03
C LEU A 94 26.37 9.38 -0.47
N GLU A 95 25.97 8.25 0.12
CA GLU A 95 24.78 7.50 -0.25
C GLU A 95 24.01 7.03 0.98
N ARG A 96 22.70 7.26 0.96
CA ARG A 96 21.75 6.86 2.00
C ARG A 96 20.53 6.24 1.35
N GLU A 97 20.10 5.11 1.88
CA GLU A 97 18.86 4.46 1.49
C GLU A 97 17.89 4.50 2.67
N ILE A 98 16.73 5.11 2.48
CA ILE A 98 15.65 5.15 3.46
C ILE A 98 14.61 4.14 3.02
N GLN A 99 14.39 3.09 3.80
CA GLN A 99 13.33 2.11 3.52
C GLN A 99 12.16 2.35 4.46
N ALA A 100 10.95 2.34 3.91
CA ALA A 100 9.75 2.59 4.68
C ALA A 100 8.54 1.80 4.16
N GLY A 101 7.56 1.66 5.05
CA GLY A 101 6.25 1.11 4.73
C GLY A 101 5.15 2.06 5.16
N PHE A 102 4.22 2.35 4.26
CA PHE A 102 3.04 3.18 4.53
C PHE A 102 1.77 2.32 4.38
N GLU A 103 0.94 2.31 5.41
CA GLU A 103 -0.29 1.51 5.49
C GLU A 103 -1.49 2.41 5.72
N ASP A 104 -2.41 2.43 4.75
CA ASP A 104 -3.66 3.18 4.83
C ASP A 104 -4.64 2.65 3.77
N TYR A 105 -5.80 3.27 3.64
CA TYR A 105 -6.74 3.02 2.55
C TYR A 105 -6.13 3.41 1.19
N PRO A 106 -6.53 2.74 0.10
CA PRO A 106 -5.95 2.95 -1.23
C PRO A 106 -5.87 4.41 -1.69
N ALA A 107 -6.91 5.19 -1.42
CA ALA A 107 -6.95 6.61 -1.81
C ALA A 107 -5.84 7.42 -1.12
N THR A 108 -5.64 7.22 0.19
CA THR A 108 -4.58 7.89 0.95
C THR A 108 -3.20 7.42 0.51
N VAL A 109 -3.02 6.12 0.24
CA VAL A 109 -1.75 5.59 -0.26
C VAL A 109 -1.40 6.16 -1.64
N ILE A 110 -2.38 6.35 -2.52
CA ILE A 110 -2.16 6.99 -3.83
C ILE A 110 -1.72 8.45 -3.65
N ALA A 111 -2.43 9.21 -2.80
CA ALA A 111 -2.08 10.60 -2.51
C ALA A 111 -0.67 10.73 -1.92
N PHE A 112 -0.32 9.85 -0.97
CA PHE A 112 1.01 9.78 -0.38
C PHE A 112 2.09 9.47 -1.43
N ARG A 113 1.87 8.47 -2.29
CA ARG A 113 2.82 8.08 -3.35
C ARG A 113 3.13 9.23 -4.30
N GLU A 114 2.10 9.98 -4.68
CA GLU A 114 2.28 11.08 -5.61
C GLU A 114 2.94 12.30 -4.96
N GLY A 115 2.58 12.63 -3.72
CA GLY A 115 3.29 13.63 -2.94
C GLY A 115 4.78 13.28 -2.76
N LEU A 116 5.08 12.01 -2.49
CA LEU A 116 6.45 11.53 -2.35
C LEU A 116 7.23 11.68 -3.68
N ARG A 117 6.63 11.28 -4.80
CA ARG A 117 7.21 11.45 -6.14
C ARG A 117 7.53 12.91 -6.44
N CYS A 118 6.59 13.82 -6.19
CA CYS A 118 6.79 15.25 -6.40
C CYS A 118 7.98 15.80 -5.58
N ILE A 119 8.10 15.42 -4.32
CA ILE A 119 9.17 15.89 -3.44
C ILE A 119 10.52 15.30 -3.85
N CYS A 120 10.59 14.00 -4.12
CA CYS A 120 11.82 13.36 -4.61
C CYS A 120 12.26 13.96 -5.96
N PHE A 121 11.32 14.16 -6.89
CA PHE A 121 11.59 14.80 -8.16
C PHE A 121 12.10 16.24 -7.99
N HIS A 122 11.48 17.02 -7.09
CA HIS A 122 11.95 18.37 -6.78
C HIS A 122 13.40 18.37 -6.29
N TYR A 123 13.75 17.47 -5.36
CA TYR A 123 15.12 17.40 -4.85
C TYR A 123 16.13 16.92 -5.90
N ASP A 124 15.76 15.95 -6.74
CA ASP A 124 16.59 15.44 -7.85
C ASP A 124 16.85 16.54 -8.90
N LEU A 125 15.85 17.38 -9.19
CA LEU A 125 15.96 18.43 -10.21
C LEU A 125 16.72 19.67 -9.73
N PHE A 126 16.45 20.13 -8.50
CA PHE A 126 16.94 21.44 -8.02
C PHE A 126 18.19 21.36 -7.15
N THR A 127 18.58 20.16 -6.69
CA THR A 127 19.82 20.00 -5.93
C THR A 127 20.94 19.55 -6.88
N LYS A 128 21.92 20.43 -7.10
CA LYS A 128 23.08 20.09 -7.94
C LYS A 128 23.81 18.85 -7.42
N ASP A 129 24.36 18.09 -8.36
CA ASP A 129 25.24 16.95 -8.09
C ASP A 129 24.67 15.93 -7.10
N THR A 130 23.35 15.82 -7.10
CA THR A 130 22.57 14.95 -6.22
C THR A 130 21.62 14.13 -7.08
N SER A 131 21.40 12.87 -6.70
CA SER A 131 20.32 12.06 -7.25
C SER A 131 19.42 11.53 -6.15
N VAL A 132 18.11 11.62 -6.36
CA VAL A 132 17.08 11.11 -5.45
C VAL A 132 16.13 10.22 -6.25
N LYS A 133 16.11 8.92 -5.92
CA LYS A 133 15.30 7.92 -6.63
C LYS A 133 14.41 7.13 -5.68
N ILE A 134 13.18 6.88 -6.11
CA ILE A 134 12.24 5.99 -5.41
C ILE A 134 12.37 4.60 -6.03
N ILE A 135 12.54 3.59 -5.18
CA ILE A 135 12.49 2.17 -5.54
C ILE A 135 11.15 1.64 -4.98
N ASP A 136 10.25 1.29 -5.89
CA ASP A 136 8.92 0.77 -5.55
C ASP A 136 9.00 -0.74 -5.32
N HIS A 137 8.65 -1.20 -4.12
CA HIS A 137 8.62 -2.63 -3.76
C HIS A 137 7.20 -3.23 -3.82
N GLY A 138 6.24 -2.48 -4.37
CA GLY A 138 4.87 -2.90 -4.54
C GLY A 138 3.92 -2.46 -3.43
N THR A 139 2.65 -2.76 -3.66
CA THR A 139 1.55 -2.50 -2.71
C THR A 139 0.80 -3.80 -2.51
N GLU A 140 0.62 -4.21 -1.26
CA GLU A 140 -0.06 -5.45 -0.90
C GLU A 140 -1.31 -5.16 -0.05
N PRO A 141 -2.40 -5.92 -0.23
CA PRO A 141 -3.53 -5.85 0.68
C PRO A 141 -3.09 -6.29 2.08
N LYS A 142 -3.49 -5.54 3.11
CA LYS A 142 -3.28 -5.95 4.50
C LYS A 142 -4.24 -7.09 4.82
N ASP A 143 -3.70 -8.26 5.12
CA ASP A 143 -4.51 -9.38 5.62
C ASP A 143 -4.90 -9.13 7.08
N SER A 144 -6.19 -9.24 7.40
CA SER A 144 -6.74 -9.03 8.73
C SER A 144 -6.57 -10.25 9.65
N HIS A 145 -6.18 -11.41 9.10
CA HIS A 145 -6.12 -12.68 9.82
C HIS A 145 -4.97 -12.79 10.84
N VAL A 146 -3.98 -11.90 10.82
CA VAL A 146 -2.77 -12.02 11.67
C VAL A 146 -3.06 -11.76 13.16
N ASN A 147 -4.19 -11.15 13.52
CA ASN A 147 -4.52 -10.75 14.90
C ASN A 147 -5.68 -11.52 15.56
N ILE A 148 -6.26 -12.54 14.92
CA ILE A 148 -7.41 -13.28 15.49
C ILE A 148 -6.95 -14.46 16.38
N LEU A 149 -5.65 -14.77 16.39
CA LEU A 149 -5.07 -15.91 17.14
C LEU A 149 -4.14 -15.50 18.29
N LYS A 150 -4.30 -14.29 18.86
CA LYS A 150 -3.63 -13.89 20.11
C LYS A 150 -4.59 -13.89 21.27
#